data_AF-A0A6N0I1F8-F1
#
_entry.id   AF-A0A6N0I1F8-F1
#
_cell.length_a   1.000
_cell.length_b   1.000
_cell.length_c   1.000
_cell.angle_alpha   90.00
_cell.angle_beta   90.00
_cell.angle_gamma   90.00
#
_symmetry.space_group_name_H-M   'P 1'
#
loop_
_entity.id
_entity.type
_entity.pdbx_description
1 polymer ?
#
loop_
_entity_poly.entity_id
_entity_poly.type
_entity_poly.pdbx_seq_one_letter_code
_entity_poly.pdbx_strand_id
1 'polypeptide(L)'
;MIALIGESAVELLRYDRGAILAGEWWRLISGHWVHLNIMHLLLNLAGLLLVAILFDRALPIRSWLLLVLLSAPLVSIALLQFDRELIHYVGLSGLLHGLFVAGALVSIGRMRVESMGLLLAIAAKLAWEQFNGATPGTAELVGGRVIVNAHLYGAISGLLLIGLLRRQTR
;
A
#
# COMPACT_ATOMS: atom_id res chain seq x y z
N MET A 1 -9.14 -5.20 -19.79
CA MET A 1 -9.01 -5.24 -18.31
C MET A 1 -10.38 -5.47 -17.72
N ILE A 2 -10.62 -6.53 -16.95
CA ILE A 2 -11.92 -6.71 -16.29
C ILE A 2 -11.84 -6.05 -14.92
N ALA A 3 -12.30 -4.79 -14.86
CA ALA A 3 -12.59 -4.13 -13.60
C ALA A 3 -14.07 -4.34 -13.27
N LEU A 4 -14.41 -4.63 -12.01
CA LEU A 4 -15.80 -4.71 -11.53
C LEU A 4 -16.63 -3.43 -11.80
N ILE A 5 -15.96 -2.34 -12.20
CA ILE A 5 -16.48 -0.98 -12.40
C ILE A 5 -16.32 -0.50 -13.86
N GLY A 6 -15.85 -1.35 -14.78
CA GLY A 6 -15.64 -1.01 -16.19
C GLY A 6 -14.27 -0.37 -16.49
N GLU A 7 -13.79 -0.49 -17.73
CA GLU A 7 -12.48 0.04 -18.16
C GLU A 7 -12.38 1.56 -18.02
N SER A 8 -13.47 2.28 -18.30
CA SER A 8 -13.56 3.74 -18.15
C SER A 8 -13.33 4.21 -16.71
N ALA A 9 -13.79 3.43 -15.72
CA ALA A 9 -13.58 3.78 -14.31
C ALA A 9 -12.11 3.61 -13.90
N VAL A 10 -11.43 2.57 -14.40
CA VAL A 10 -9.99 2.40 -14.14
C VAL A 10 -9.19 3.54 -14.76
N GLU A 11 -9.51 3.94 -15.99
CA GLU A 11 -8.83 5.06 -16.65
C GLU A 11 -9.04 6.39 -15.91
N LEU A 12 -10.24 6.64 -15.39
CA LEU A 12 -10.54 7.86 -14.63
C LEU A 12 -9.87 7.90 -13.25
N LEU A 13 -9.73 6.74 -12.60
CA LEU A 13 -9.31 6.67 -11.20
C LEU A 13 -7.86 6.26 -10.99
N ARG A 14 -7.22 5.58 -11.95
CA ARG A 14 -5.81 5.15 -11.80
C ARG A 14 -4.90 6.35 -11.53
N TYR A 15 -3.79 6.08 -10.83
CA TYR A 15 -2.66 7.00 -10.86
C TYR A 15 -2.24 7.14 -12.32
N ASP A 16 -2.22 8.38 -12.79
CA ASP A 16 -1.75 8.77 -14.12
C ASP A 16 -0.88 10.00 -13.96
N ARG A 17 0.41 9.87 -14.24
CA ARG A 17 1.40 10.92 -14.01
C ARG A 17 1.04 12.20 -14.74
N GLY A 18 0.65 12.10 -16.01
CA GLY A 18 0.33 13.25 -16.85
C GLY A 18 -0.88 13.99 -16.31
N ALA A 19 -1.95 13.25 -15.98
CA ALA A 19 -3.17 13.83 -15.43
C ALA A 19 -2.95 14.46 -14.03
N ILE A 20 -2.16 13.82 -13.16
CA ILE A 20 -1.81 14.38 -11.85
C ILE A 20 -1.10 15.72 -12.00
N LEU A 21 -0.11 15.80 -12.90
CA LEU A 21 0.62 17.04 -13.19
C LEU A 21 -0.27 18.10 -13.85
N ALA A 22 -1.34 17.69 -14.54
CA ALA A 22 -2.35 18.57 -15.12
C ALA A 22 -3.45 19.02 -14.13
N GLY A 23 -3.40 18.60 -12.86
CA GLY A 23 -4.33 19.06 -11.81
C GLY A 23 -5.33 18.01 -11.32
N GLU A 24 -5.29 16.78 -11.84
CA GLU A 24 -6.22 15.71 -11.43
C GLU A 24 -5.79 15.04 -10.11
N TRP A 25 -5.70 15.81 -9.03
CA TRP A 25 -5.09 15.37 -7.76
C TRP A 25 -5.84 14.27 -7.03
N TRP A 26 -7.12 14.01 -7.36
CA TRP A 26 -7.85 12.87 -6.82
C TRP A 26 -7.15 11.54 -7.15
N ARG A 27 -6.40 11.48 -8.25
CA ARG A 27 -5.60 10.31 -8.68
C ARG A 27 -4.48 9.94 -7.73
N LEU A 28 -4.06 10.86 -6.85
CA LEU A 28 -3.13 10.56 -5.75
C LEU A 28 -3.75 9.63 -4.70
N ILE A 29 -5.08 9.49 -4.69
CA ILE A 29 -5.83 8.65 -3.75
C ILE A 29 -6.57 7.54 -4.49
N SER A 30 -7.28 7.88 -5.57
CA SER A 30 -8.18 6.95 -6.25
C SER A 30 -7.47 5.76 -6.89
N GLY A 31 -6.19 5.91 -7.27
CA GLY A 31 -5.40 4.85 -7.89
C GLY A 31 -5.25 3.60 -7.02
N HIS A 32 -5.33 3.75 -5.70
CA HIS A 32 -5.23 2.65 -4.75
C HIS A 32 -6.49 1.77 -4.66
N TRP A 33 -7.61 2.23 -5.24
CA TRP A 33 -8.91 1.54 -5.15
C TRP A 33 -9.28 0.80 -6.44
N VAL A 34 -8.55 1.04 -7.53
CA VAL A 34 -8.71 0.33 -8.80
C VAL A 34 -7.64 -0.75 -8.96
N HIS A 35 -7.95 -1.77 -9.75
CA HIS A 35 -7.13 -2.97 -9.92
C HIS A 35 -7.18 -3.42 -11.38
N LEU A 36 -6.11 -4.07 -11.85
CA LEU A 36 -5.96 -4.53 -13.24
C LEU A 36 -6.92 -5.69 -13.58
N ASN A 37 -7.16 -6.57 -12.60
CA ASN A 37 -8.02 -7.73 -12.73
C ASN A 37 -8.58 -8.15 -11.35
N ILE A 38 -9.48 -9.13 -11.36
CA ILE A 38 -10.10 -9.67 -10.14
C ILE A 38 -9.11 -10.37 -9.20
N MET A 39 -8.09 -11.06 -9.73
CA MET A 39 -7.10 -11.74 -8.91
C MET A 39 -6.25 -10.74 -8.12
N HIS A 40 -5.86 -9.62 -8.72
CA HIS A 40 -5.18 -8.53 -8.04
C HIS A 40 -6.04 -7.95 -6.90
N LEU A 41 -7.34 -7.75 -7.13
CA LEU A 41 -8.26 -7.32 -6.07
C LEU A 41 -8.33 -8.35 -4.94
N LEU A 42 -8.52 -9.63 -5.24
CA LEU A 42 -8.61 -10.69 -4.23
C LEU A 42 -7.33 -10.82 -3.41
N LEU A 43 -6.15 -10.73 -4.03
CA LEU A 43 -4.87 -10.73 -3.31
C LEU A 43 -4.75 -9.54 -2.35
N ASN A 44 -5.18 -8.35 -2.78
CA ASN A 44 -5.17 -7.18 -1.92
C ASN A 44 -6.20 -7.27 -0.79
N LEU A 45 -7.40 -7.82 -1.04
CA LEU A 45 -8.39 -8.07 0.00
C LEU A 45 -7.91 -9.13 1.00
N ALA A 46 -7.24 -10.18 0.54
CA ALA A 46 -6.60 -11.17 1.41
C ALA A 46 -5.51 -10.54 2.28
N GLY A 47 -4.68 -9.65 1.70
CA GLY A 47 -3.69 -8.89 2.46
C GLY A 47 -4.30 -7.95 3.49
N LEU A 48 -5.40 -7.26 3.14
CA LEU A 48 -6.15 -6.42 4.07
C LEU A 48 -6.76 -7.24 5.21
N LEU A 49 -7.35 -8.40 4.90
CA LEU A 49 -7.89 -9.32 5.89
C LEU A 49 -6.80 -9.85 6.81
N LEU A 50 -5.61 -10.17 6.27
CA LEU A 50 -4.46 -10.59 7.06
C LEU A 50 -4.03 -9.49 8.05
N VAL A 51 -3.93 -8.23 7.60
CA VAL A 51 -3.66 -7.09 8.48
C VAL A 51 -4.72 -6.98 9.59
N ALA A 52 -6.01 -7.10 9.23
CA ALA A 52 -7.09 -7.03 10.19
C ALA A 52 -7.02 -8.16 11.23
N ILE A 53 -6.72 -9.40 10.82
CA ILE A 53 -6.59 -10.55 11.73
C ILE A 53 -5.37 -10.41 12.64
N LEU A 54 -4.20 -10.09 12.09
CA LEU A 54 -2.96 -10.00 12.86
C LEU A 54 -2.99 -8.85 13.88
N PHE A 55 -3.68 -7.75 13.54
CA PHE A 55 -3.62 -6.49 14.27
C PHE A 55 -4.98 -5.95 14.73
N ASP A 56 -6.00 -6.81 14.87
CA ASP A 56 -7.38 -6.48 15.29
C ASP A 56 -7.46 -5.56 16.52
N ARG A 57 -6.52 -5.73 17.45
CA ARG A 57 -6.45 -4.96 18.71
C ARG A 57 -5.32 -3.94 18.76
N ALA A 58 -4.63 -3.70 17.65
CA ALA A 58 -3.51 -2.78 17.61
C ALA A 58 -4.00 -1.32 17.62
N LEU A 59 -5.00 -1.00 16.80
CA LEU A 59 -5.47 0.37 16.60
C LEU A 59 -7.00 0.42 16.50
N PRO A 60 -7.65 1.51 16.96
CA PRO A 60 -9.07 1.72 16.70
C PRO A 60 -9.29 1.93 15.19
N ILE A 61 -10.49 1.59 14.70
CA ILE A 61 -10.84 1.69 13.27
C ILE A 61 -10.57 3.08 12.68
N ARG A 62 -10.77 4.15 13.46
CA ARG A 62 -10.47 5.54 13.03
C ARG A 62 -9.00 5.74 12.66
N SER A 63 -8.08 5.17 13.44
CA SER A 63 -6.64 5.25 13.15
C SER A 63 -6.26 4.44 11.91
N TRP A 64 -6.90 3.28 11.69
CA TRP A 64 -6.72 2.52 10.45
C TRP A 64 -7.18 3.30 9.22
N LEU A 65 -8.36 3.93 9.29
CA LEU A 65 -8.88 4.76 8.21
C LEU A 65 -7.97 5.97 7.94
N LEU A 66 -7.45 6.63 8.98
CA LEU A 66 -6.48 7.71 8.82
C LEU A 66 -5.16 7.23 8.20
N LEU A 67 -4.66 6.06 8.59
CA LEU A 67 -3.46 5.47 7.97
C LEU A 67 -3.68 5.23 6.47
N VAL A 68 -4.81 4.67 6.07
CA VAL A 68 -5.14 4.49 4.64
C VAL A 68 -5.21 5.83 3.93
N LEU A 69 -6.00 6.77 4.45
CA LEU A 69 -6.26 8.06 3.83
C LEU A 69 -4.99 8.91 3.66
N LEU A 70 -4.10 8.89 4.67
CA LEU A 70 -2.86 9.67 4.65
C LEU A 70 -1.74 8.95 3.90
N SER A 71 -1.69 7.61 3.92
CA SER A 71 -0.65 6.87 3.17
C SER A 71 -0.86 6.96 1.66
N ALA A 72 -2.12 7.02 1.20
CA ALA A 72 -2.44 7.11 -0.23
C ALA A 72 -1.71 8.25 -0.97
N PRO A 73 -1.89 9.53 -0.57
CA PRO A 73 -1.17 10.61 -1.22
C PRO A 73 0.35 10.54 -0.97
N LEU A 74 0.82 10.03 0.18
CA LEU A 74 2.26 9.90 0.44
C LEU A 74 2.93 8.91 -0.52
N VAL A 75 2.32 7.74 -0.74
CA VAL A 75 2.80 6.74 -1.70
C VAL A 75 2.77 7.32 -3.12
N SER A 76 1.64 7.90 -3.52
CA SER A 76 1.49 8.47 -4.86
C SER A 76 2.43 9.65 -5.13
N ILE A 77 2.66 10.52 -4.14
CA ILE A 77 3.63 11.62 -4.26
C ILE A 77 5.06 11.06 -4.33
N ALA A 78 5.41 10.06 -3.53
CA ALA A 78 6.72 9.42 -3.61
C ALA A 78 6.97 8.81 -4.99
N LEU A 79 5.99 8.08 -5.55
CA LEU A 79 6.04 7.59 -6.93
C LEU A 79 6.19 8.75 -7.93
N LEU A 80 5.44 9.85 -7.75
CA LEU A 80 5.53 11.02 -8.64
C LEU A 80 6.92 11.66 -8.64
N GLN A 81 7.58 11.73 -7.49
CA GLN A 81 8.88 12.40 -7.36
C GLN A 81 10.06 11.50 -7.71
N PHE A 82 10.02 10.24 -7.27
CA PHE A 82 11.16 9.33 -7.35
C PHE A 82 11.08 8.36 -8.55
N ASP A 83 9.87 7.98 -9.00
CA ASP A 83 9.66 7.11 -10.17
C ASP A 83 9.24 7.94 -11.40
N ARG A 84 10.18 8.75 -11.92
CA ARG A 84 9.87 9.72 -12.98
C ARG A 84 9.33 9.09 -14.28
N GLU A 85 9.70 7.85 -14.56
CA GLU A 85 9.27 7.10 -15.75
C GLU A 85 7.94 6.35 -15.54
N LEU A 86 7.40 6.35 -14.32
CA LEU A 86 6.13 5.67 -14.04
C LEU A 86 4.95 6.52 -14.55
N ILE A 87 4.28 6.00 -15.58
CA ILE A 87 3.10 6.66 -16.17
C ILE A 87 1.82 6.27 -15.44
N HIS A 88 1.58 4.97 -15.24
CA HIS A 88 0.35 4.46 -14.64
C HIS A 88 0.63 3.59 -13.42
N TYR A 89 -0.23 3.69 -12.41
CA TYR A 89 -0.20 2.82 -11.23
C TYR A 89 -1.61 2.56 -10.70
N VAL A 90 -1.82 1.34 -10.20
CA VAL A 90 -3.06 0.92 -9.54
C VAL A 90 -2.75 -0.05 -8.41
N GLY A 91 -3.67 -0.15 -7.45
CA GLY A 91 -3.70 -1.22 -6.45
C GLY A 91 -3.44 -0.76 -5.02
N LEU A 92 -4.00 -1.54 -4.10
CA LEU A 92 -3.98 -1.26 -2.66
C LEU A 92 -2.68 -1.72 -1.98
N SER A 93 -1.90 -2.60 -2.62
CA SER A 93 -0.76 -3.28 -1.99
C SER A 93 0.26 -2.34 -1.35
N GLY A 94 0.51 -1.16 -1.93
CA GLY A 94 1.35 -0.13 -1.31
C GLY A 94 0.84 0.28 0.07
N LEU A 95 -0.45 0.57 0.18
CA LEU A 95 -1.06 0.94 1.47
C LEU A 95 -1.00 -0.21 2.46
N LEU A 96 -1.22 -1.46 2.01
CA LEU A 96 -1.16 -2.64 2.88
C LEU A 96 0.20 -2.81 3.56
N HIS A 97 1.30 -2.50 2.87
CA HIS A 97 2.63 -2.55 3.49
C HIS A 97 2.77 -1.51 4.62
N GLY A 98 2.20 -0.32 4.41
CA GLY A 98 2.14 0.71 5.46
C GLY A 98 1.29 0.30 6.65
N LEU A 99 0.10 -0.26 6.40
CA LEU A 99 -0.78 -0.77 7.45
C LEU A 99 -0.11 -1.90 8.24
N PHE A 100 0.55 -2.82 7.55
CA PHE A 100 1.25 -3.94 8.17
C PHE A 100 2.38 -3.46 9.08
N VAL A 101 3.22 -2.54 8.61
CA VAL A 101 4.31 -1.96 9.40
C VAL A 101 3.77 -1.20 10.61
N ALA A 102 2.74 -0.36 10.44
CA ALA A 102 2.13 0.37 11.53
C ALA A 102 1.52 -0.58 12.58
N GLY A 103 0.77 -1.60 12.14
CA GLY A 103 0.16 -2.62 13.01
C GLY A 103 1.18 -3.41 13.81
N ALA A 104 2.26 -3.86 13.16
CA ALA A 104 3.33 -4.59 13.82
C ALA A 104 4.06 -3.71 14.84
N LEU A 105 4.42 -2.47 14.49
CA LEU A 105 5.07 -1.52 15.42
C LEU A 105 4.20 -1.21 16.64
N VAL A 106 2.88 -1.12 16.45
CA VAL A 106 1.97 -0.89 17.57
C VAL A 106 1.92 -2.10 18.48
N SER A 107 1.88 -3.29 17.89
CA SER A 107 1.73 -4.57 18.57
C SER A 107 2.97 -5.03 19.35
N ILE A 108 4.14 -4.40 19.17
CA ILE A 108 5.38 -4.72 19.92
C ILE A 108 5.16 -4.74 21.44
N GLY A 109 4.30 -3.86 21.97
CA GLY A 109 4.03 -3.81 23.41
C GLY A 109 3.27 -5.03 23.95
N ARG A 110 2.48 -5.70 23.11
CA ARG A 110 1.62 -6.84 23.47
C ARG A 110 2.17 -8.18 22.98
N MET A 111 2.82 -8.19 21.81
CA MET A 111 3.27 -9.37 21.08
C MET A 111 4.68 -9.11 20.53
N ARG A 112 5.65 -8.93 21.44
CA ARG A 112 6.98 -8.41 21.08
C ARG A 112 7.68 -9.30 20.06
N VAL A 113 7.75 -10.61 20.32
CA VAL A 113 8.51 -11.56 19.49
C VAL A 113 7.86 -11.69 18.11
N GLU A 114 6.55 -11.86 18.06
CA GLU A 114 5.78 -11.98 16.83
C GLU A 114 5.87 -10.70 16.01
N SER A 115 5.69 -9.54 16.64
CA SER A 115 5.78 -8.24 15.95
C SER A 115 7.16 -7.98 15.39
N MET A 116 8.23 -8.32 16.14
CA MET A 116 9.60 -8.22 15.64
C MET A 116 9.86 -9.20 14.48
N GLY A 117 9.35 -10.43 14.57
CA GLY A 117 9.42 -11.40 13.48
C GLY A 117 8.71 -10.91 12.21
N LEU A 118 7.50 -10.35 12.35
CA LEU A 118 6.73 -9.78 11.24
C LEU A 118 7.45 -8.56 10.63
N LEU A 119 8.04 -7.70 11.45
CA LEU A 119 8.84 -6.54 10.99
C LEU A 119 10.11 -6.99 10.25
N LEU A 120 10.78 -8.03 10.73
CA LEU A 120 11.93 -8.61 10.03
C LEU A 120 11.50 -9.25 8.70
N ALA A 121 10.38 -9.98 8.69
CA ALA A 121 9.86 -10.61 7.48
C ALA A 121 9.50 -9.58 6.39
N ILE A 122 8.81 -8.49 6.77
CA ILE A 122 8.45 -7.44 5.81
C ILE A 122 9.68 -6.67 5.34
N ALA A 123 10.67 -6.43 6.22
CA ALA A 123 11.94 -5.80 5.82
C ALA A 123 12.74 -6.68 4.85
N ALA A 124 12.84 -7.99 5.12
CA ALA A 124 13.51 -8.94 4.23
C ALA A 124 12.81 -9.03 2.87
N LYS A 125 11.47 -9.10 2.86
CA LYS A 125 10.67 -9.06 1.62
C LYS A 125 10.96 -7.79 0.82
N LEU A 126 10.88 -6.62 1.45
CA LEU A 126 11.11 -5.35 0.77
C LEU A 126 12.53 -5.26 0.22
N ALA A 127 13.54 -5.68 1.00
CA ALA A 127 14.92 -5.75 0.53
C ALA A 127 15.04 -6.65 -0.72
N TRP A 128 14.46 -7.84 -0.67
CA TRP A 128 14.42 -8.74 -1.83
C TRP A 128 13.81 -8.04 -3.06
N GLU A 129 12.65 -7.39 -2.89
CA GLU A 129 11.96 -6.71 -3.99
C GLU A 129 12.76 -5.57 -4.60
N GLN A 130 13.53 -4.85 -3.79
CA GLN A 130 14.38 -3.76 -4.27
C GLN A 130 15.58 -4.24 -5.09
N PHE A 131 16.11 -5.44 -4.81
CA PHE A 131 17.25 -6.00 -5.55
C PHE A 131 16.85 -6.90 -6.71
N ASN A 132 15.72 -7.61 -6.60
CA ASN A 132 15.34 -8.68 -7.53
C ASN A 132 14.02 -8.39 -8.27
N GLY A 133 13.33 -7.30 -7.93
CA GLY A 133 12.01 -7.00 -8.45
C GLY A 133 10.89 -7.84 -7.80
N ALA A 134 9.74 -7.88 -8.44
CA ALA A 134 8.55 -8.53 -7.90
C ALA A 134 8.77 -10.04 -7.65
N THR A 135 8.12 -10.58 -6.63
CA THR A 135 8.15 -12.04 -6.38
C THR A 135 7.68 -12.82 -7.62
N PRO A 136 8.38 -13.90 -8.02
CA PRO A 136 8.02 -14.70 -9.20
C PRO A 136 6.53 -15.11 -9.21
N GLY A 137 5.90 -15.06 -10.39
CA GLY A 137 4.47 -15.38 -10.58
C GLY A 137 3.49 -14.27 -10.16
N THR A 138 3.90 -13.28 -9.36
CA THR A 138 2.96 -12.21 -8.95
C THR A 138 2.50 -11.36 -10.12
N ALA A 139 3.38 -11.00 -11.05
CA ALA A 139 3.05 -10.19 -12.22
C ALA A 139 2.00 -10.86 -13.13
N GLU A 140 2.05 -12.18 -13.27
CA GLU A 140 1.06 -12.98 -14.03
C GLU A 140 -0.30 -12.95 -13.34
N LEU A 141 -0.32 -13.19 -12.01
CA LEU A 141 -1.55 -13.16 -11.22
C LEU A 141 -2.20 -11.77 -11.23
N VAL A 142 -1.41 -10.71 -11.07
CA VAL A 142 -1.94 -9.34 -11.04
C VAL A 142 -2.22 -8.77 -12.43
N GLY A 143 -1.79 -9.45 -13.50
CA GLY A 143 -2.04 -9.05 -14.89
C GLY A 143 -1.21 -7.84 -15.34
N GLY A 144 -0.04 -7.62 -14.76
CA GLY A 144 0.84 -6.50 -15.10
C GLY A 144 2.06 -6.37 -14.21
N ARG A 145 2.91 -5.38 -14.50
CA ARG A 145 4.11 -5.12 -13.72
C ARG A 145 3.76 -4.66 -12.30
N VAL A 146 4.30 -5.33 -11.30
CA VAL A 146 4.20 -4.91 -9.90
C VAL A 146 5.18 -3.76 -9.64
N ILE A 147 4.67 -2.64 -9.15
CA ILE A 147 5.48 -1.47 -8.81
C ILE A 147 6.00 -1.63 -7.38
N VAL A 148 7.15 -2.31 -7.23
CA VAL A 148 7.73 -2.64 -5.92
C VAL A 148 8.07 -1.41 -5.08
N ASN A 149 8.37 -0.28 -5.70
CA ASN A 149 8.64 0.98 -5.00
C ASN A 149 7.40 1.48 -4.24
N ALA A 150 6.19 1.19 -4.72
CA ALA A 150 4.97 1.49 -4.00
C ALA A 150 4.87 0.72 -2.66
N HIS A 151 5.41 -0.51 -2.59
CA HIS A 151 5.47 -1.28 -1.34
C HIS A 151 6.43 -0.64 -0.34
N LEU A 152 7.61 -0.22 -0.79
CA LEU A 152 8.59 0.46 0.05
C LEU A 152 8.05 1.79 0.57
N TYR A 153 7.49 2.63 -0.30
CA TYR A 153 6.90 3.92 0.10
C TYR A 153 5.71 3.74 1.02
N GLY A 154 4.93 2.68 0.81
CA GLY A 154 3.87 2.26 1.72
C GLY A 154 4.39 1.99 3.12
N ALA A 155 5.38 1.11 3.24
CA ALA A 155 6.02 0.77 4.51
C ALA A 155 6.59 2.01 5.23
N ILE A 156 7.28 2.90 4.50
CA ILE A 156 7.79 4.16 5.03
C ILE A 156 6.65 5.08 5.50
N SER A 157 5.58 5.21 4.72
CA SER A 157 4.40 6.02 5.09
C SER A 157 3.77 5.51 6.39
N GLY A 158 3.61 4.20 6.53
CA GLY A 158 3.11 3.57 7.76
C GLY A 158 4.00 3.87 8.98
N LEU A 159 5.32 3.75 8.82
CA LEU A 159 6.30 4.07 9.87
C LEU A 159 6.22 5.55 10.31
N LEU A 160 6.13 6.48 9.36
CA LEU A 160 6.06 7.91 9.66
C LEU A 160 4.74 8.28 10.35
N LEU A 161 3.62 7.82 9.79
CA LEU A 161 2.28 8.16 10.29
C LEU A 161 2.00 7.54 11.65
N ILE A 162 2.50 6.34 11.92
CA ILE A 162 2.28 5.73 13.24
C ILE A 162 3.04 6.48 14.35
N GLY A 163 4.22 7.04 14.01
CA GLY A 163 4.95 7.94 14.90
C GLY A 163 4.15 9.19 15.28
N LEU A 164 3.33 9.71 14.36
CA LEU A 164 2.45 10.85 14.60
C LEU A 164 1.21 10.47 15.41
N LEU A 165 0.53 9.38 15.04
CA LEU A 165 -0.73 8.96 15.68
C LEU A 165 -0.53 8.51 17.13
N ARG A 166 0.60 7.87 17.45
CA ARG A 166 0.92 7.47 18.84
C ARG A 166 1.14 8.65 19.79
N ARG A 167 1.48 9.83 19.27
CA ARG A 167 1.66 11.05 20.09
C ARG A 167 0.33 11.68 20.51
N GLN A 168 -0.77 11.36 19.83
CA GLN A 168 -2.10 11.93 20.11
C GLN A 168 -2.91 11.09 21.11
N THR A 169 -2.51 9.84 21.35
CA THR A 169 -3.18 8.89 22.24
C THR A 169 -2.52 8.75 23.62
N ARG A 170 -1.48 9.55 23.90
CA ARG A 170 -0.87 9.70 25.23
C ARG A 170 -1.30 11.03 25.79
#